data_AF-A0A7R9EM02-F1
#
_entry.id   AF-A0A7R9EM02-F1
#
_cell.length_a   1.000
_cell.length_b   1.000
_cell.length_c   1.000
_cell.angle_alpha   90.00
_cell.angle_beta   90.00
_cell.angle_gamma   90.00
#
_symmetry.space_group_name_H-M   'P 1'
#
loop_
_entity.id
_entity.type
_entity.pdbx_description
1 polymer ?
#
loop_
_entity_poly.entity_id
_entity_poly.type
_entity_poly.pdbx_seq_one_letter_code
_entity_poly.pdbx_strand_id
1 'polypeptide(L)'
;MPIPKLFWKVVYNPLSQAATVFIGVNNPYITSLKNDYQLCSDVSSKVSWLTWDKSSQKKGFSYACEFADFRKSVPAMPALTVKSLLV
;
A
#
# COMPACT_ATOMS: atom_id res chain seq x y z
N MET A 1 11.07 -0.18 21.99
CA MET A 1 10.90 -0.50 20.55
C MET A 1 9.64 0.18 20.07
N PRO A 2 9.65 0.94 18.97
CA PRO A 2 8.45 1.62 18.47
C PRO A 2 7.46 0.61 17.86
N ILE A 3 6.15 0.86 18.05
CA ILE A 3 5.08 0.09 17.41
C ILE A 3 4.75 0.76 16.07
N PRO A 4 4.72 0.03 14.95
CA PRO A 4 4.45 0.63 13.64
C PRO A 4 3.01 1.11 13.54
N LYS A 5 2.81 2.32 13.01
CA LYS A 5 1.47 2.84 12.66
C LYS A 5 0.90 2.17 11.42
N LEU A 6 1.77 1.84 10.47
CA LEU A 6 1.44 1.28 9.16
C LEU A 6 2.37 0.09 8.87
N PHE A 7 1.84 -0.93 8.23
CA PHE A 7 2.61 -2.00 7.60
C PHE A 7 2.60 -1.79 6.09
N TRP A 8 3.69 -2.18 5.41
CA TRP A 8 3.74 -2.15 3.96
C TRP A 8 4.38 -3.41 3.39
N LYS A 9 3.94 -3.80 2.19
CA LYS A 9 4.50 -4.92 1.43
C LYS A 9 4.50 -4.58 -0.06
N VAL A 10 5.62 -4.82 -0.74
CA VAL A 10 5.73 -4.64 -2.19
C VAL A 10 5.62 -5.99 -2.87
N VAL A 11 4.71 -6.12 -3.82
CA VAL A 11 4.66 -7.26 -4.75
C VAL A 11 5.27 -6.79 -6.06
N TYR A 12 6.32 -7.49 -6.50
CA TYR A 12 7.13 -7.11 -7.65
C TYR A 12 7.28 -8.30 -8.59
N ASN A 13 7.02 -8.08 -9.88
CA ASN A 13 7.32 -9.04 -10.93
C ASN A 13 8.64 -8.64 -11.62
N PRO A 14 9.73 -9.43 -11.49
CA PRO A 14 11.02 -9.07 -12.05
C PRO A 14 11.09 -9.11 -13.58
N LEU A 15 10.22 -9.88 -14.25
CA LEU A 15 10.21 -9.99 -15.72
C LEU A 15 9.60 -8.75 -16.38
N SER A 16 8.43 -8.32 -15.89
CA SER A 16 7.76 -7.12 -16.39
C SER A 16 8.22 -5.83 -15.72
N GLN A 17 8.92 -5.94 -14.59
CA GLN A 17 9.28 -4.82 -13.71
C GLN A 17 8.04 -4.06 -13.21
N ALA A 18 6.91 -4.75 -13.07
CA ALA A 18 5.70 -4.19 -12.52
C ALA A 18 5.66 -4.37 -10.99
N ALA A 19 5.16 -3.36 -10.27
CA ALA A 19 5.02 -3.44 -8.81
C ALA A 19 3.71 -2.83 -8.31
N THR A 20 3.20 -3.39 -7.22
CA THR A 20 2.12 -2.81 -6.41
C THR A 20 2.52 -2.83 -4.95
N VAL A 21 2.32 -1.72 -4.25
CA VAL A 21 2.61 -1.61 -2.82
C VAL A 21 1.31 -1.67 -2.05
N PHE A 22 1.24 -2.54 -1.05
CA PHE A 22 0.11 -2.66 -0.15
C PHE A 22 0.43 -2.02 1.18
N ILE A 23 -0.50 -1.23 1.69
CA ILE A 23 -0.41 -0.60 3.00
C ILE A 23 -1.55 -1.12 3.87
N GLY A 24 -1.23 -1.56 5.09
CA GLY A 24 -2.19 -1.95 6.11
C GLY A 24 -2.10 -1.03 7.33
N VAL A 25 -3.24 -0.65 7.90
CA VAL A 25 -3.29 0.22 9.08
C VAL A 25 -3.24 -0.58 10.37
N ASN A 26 -2.29 -0.26 11.25
CA ASN A 26 -2.16 -0.89 12.56
C ASN A 26 -2.92 -0.10 13.64
N ASN A 27 -4.22 0.12 13.43
CA ASN A 27 -5.09 0.73 14.43
C ASN A 27 -6.53 0.20 14.29
N PRO A 28 -7.01 -0.68 15.18
CA PRO A 28 -8.36 -1.25 15.08
C PRO A 28 -9.47 -0.26 15.47
N TYR A 29 -9.12 0.89 16.06
CA TYR A 29 -10.10 1.85 16.61
C TYR A 29 -10.49 2.96 15.64
N ILE A 30 -9.79 3.11 14.50
CA ILE A 30 -10.21 4.09 13.49
C ILE A 30 -11.47 3.59 12.77
N THR A 31 -12.36 4.50 12.43
CA THR A 31 -13.60 4.22 11.68
C THR A 31 -13.52 4.70 10.23
N SER A 32 -12.47 5.45 9.88
CA SER A 32 -12.19 5.92 8.53
C SER A 32 -10.69 6.19 8.34
N LEU A 33 -10.24 6.06 7.09
CA LEU A 33 -8.89 6.46 6.68
C LEU A 33 -8.81 7.99 6.64
N LYS A 34 -7.98 8.57 7.51
CA LYS A 34 -7.66 9.99 7.54
C LYS A 34 -6.33 10.26 6.82
N ASN A 35 -6.08 11.51 6.46
CA ASN A 35 -4.88 11.93 5.72
C ASN A 35 -3.57 11.49 6.39
N ASP A 36 -3.53 11.37 7.72
CA ASP A 36 -2.34 10.94 8.46
C ASP A 36 -2.03 9.44 8.38
N TYR A 37 -2.94 8.64 7.81
CA TYR A 37 -2.74 7.22 7.48
C TYR A 37 -2.45 7.00 5.99
N GLN A 38 -2.55 8.05 5.16
CA GLN A 38 -2.56 7.92 3.71
C GLN A 38 -1.23 8.38 3.11
N LEU A 39 -0.40 7.41 2.74
CA LEU A 39 0.93 7.65 2.16
C LEU A 39 0.93 7.97 0.66
N CYS A 40 -0.20 7.74 -0.03
CA CYS A 40 -0.34 7.85 -1.49
C CYS A 40 -1.82 7.91 -1.90
N SER A 41 -2.08 8.20 -3.19
CA SER A 41 -3.38 7.97 -3.81
C SER A 41 -3.68 6.48 -3.91
N ASP A 42 -4.87 6.06 -3.48
CA ASP A 42 -5.26 4.66 -3.50
C ASP A 42 -5.55 4.16 -4.93
N VAL A 43 -4.76 3.19 -5.39
CA VAL A 43 -4.91 2.54 -6.69
C VAL A 43 -5.49 1.13 -6.60
N SER A 44 -6.04 0.73 -5.45
CA SER A 44 -6.57 -0.63 -5.24
C SER A 44 -7.62 -1.04 -6.28
N SER A 45 -8.40 -0.08 -6.79
CA SER A 45 -9.43 -0.33 -7.82
C SER A 45 -8.85 -0.69 -9.19
N LYS A 46 -7.58 -0.38 -9.44
CA LYS A 46 -6.88 -0.75 -10.67
C LYS A 46 -6.30 -2.17 -10.62
N VAL A 47 -6.18 -2.76 -9.43
CA VAL A 47 -5.52 -4.06 -9.21
C VAL A 47 -6.56 -5.17 -9.25
N SER A 48 -6.66 -5.85 -10.39
CA SER A 48 -7.79 -6.74 -10.69
C SER A 48 -7.82 -8.04 -9.86
N TRP A 49 -6.65 -8.51 -9.42
CA TRP A 49 -6.48 -9.70 -8.60
C TRP A 49 -6.68 -9.44 -7.10
N LEU A 50 -6.98 -8.20 -6.70
CA LEU A 50 -7.20 -7.81 -5.31
C LEU A 50 -8.67 -7.95 -4.93
N THR A 51 -8.96 -8.80 -3.94
CA THR A 51 -10.34 -9.16 -3.56
C THR A 51 -10.76 -8.67 -2.17
N TRP A 52 -9.95 -7.83 -1.51
CA TRP A 52 -10.25 -7.37 -0.16
C TRP A 52 -11.36 -6.33 -0.11
N ASP A 53 -11.92 -6.13 1.10
CA ASP A 53 -12.83 -5.01 1.38
C ASP A 53 -12.05 -3.90 2.10
N LYS A 54 -11.58 -2.92 1.32
CA LYS A 54 -10.73 -1.83 1.81
C LYS A 54 -11.43 -0.91 2.82
N SER A 55 -12.76 -0.89 2.82
CA SER A 55 -13.58 -0.04 3.69
C SER A 55 -13.98 -0.71 5.00
N SER A 56 -13.65 -2.00 5.17
CA SER A 56 -14.05 -2.74 6.36
C SER A 56 -13.08 -2.51 7.51
N GLN A 57 -13.52 -1.77 8.53
CA GLN A 57 -12.81 -1.70 9.81
C GLN A 57 -12.60 -3.11 10.41
N LYS A 58 -13.60 -4.00 10.31
CA LYS A 58 -13.53 -5.38 10.84
C LYS A 58 -12.45 -6.22 10.17
N LYS A 59 -12.20 -6.01 8.88
CA LYS A 59 -11.14 -6.72 8.13
C LYS A 59 -9.81 -5.96 8.11
N GLY A 60 -9.80 -4.75 8.69
CA GLY A 60 -8.65 -3.86 8.71
C GLY A 60 -8.59 -2.97 7.46
N PHE A 61 -8.43 -1.67 7.67
CA PHE A 61 -8.22 -0.73 6.57
C PHE A 61 -6.91 -1.03 5.85
N SER A 62 -7.00 -1.18 4.54
CA SER A 62 -5.87 -1.41 3.65
C SER A 62 -6.08 -0.71 2.32
N TYR A 63 -5.00 -0.27 1.68
CA TYR A 63 -5.04 0.38 0.37
C TYR A 63 -3.79 0.04 -0.44
N ALA A 64 -3.78 0.39 -1.73
CA ALA A 64 -2.66 0.12 -2.61
C ALA A 64 -2.06 1.43 -3.16
N CYS A 65 -0.74 1.46 -3.33
CA CYS A 65 0.01 2.57 -3.91
C CYS A 65 0.73 2.16 -5.19
N GLU A 66 0.91 3.12 -6.09
CA GLU A 66 1.98 3.05 -7.07
C GLU A 66 3.33 3.14 -6.35
N PHE A 67 4.32 2.38 -6.84
CA PHE A 67 5.64 2.31 -6.22
C PHE A 67 6.34 3.68 -6.16
N ALA A 68 6.22 4.48 -7.22
CA ALA A 68 6.84 5.79 -7.32
C ALA A 68 6.31 6.78 -6.28
N ASP A 69 5.01 6.73 -5.98
CA ASP A 69 4.40 7.58 -4.95
C ASP A 69 4.74 7.08 -3.55
N PHE A 70 4.69 5.77 -3.32
CA PHE A 70 5.05 5.19 -2.03
C PHE A 70 6.50 5.53 -1.61
N ARG A 71 7.45 5.45 -2.53
CA ARG A 71 8.87 5.72 -2.23
C ARG A 71 9.11 7.17 -1.76
N LYS A 72 8.28 8.14 -2.15
CA LYS A 72 8.36 9.53 -1.66
C LYS A 72 8.14 9.60 -0.14
N SER A 73 7.29 8.72 0.39
CA SER A 73 6.90 8.67 1.80
C SER A 73 7.76 7.74 2.65
N VAL A 74 8.45 6.77 2.03
CA VAL A 74 9.27 5.76 2.73
C VAL A 74 10.69 5.70 2.16
N PRO A 75 11.62 6.56 2.64
CA PRO A 75 13.00 6.61 2.16
C PRO A 75 13.79 5.31 2.36
N ALA A 76 13.40 4.49 3.34
CA ALA A 76 14.03 3.19 3.61
C ALA A 76 13.71 2.10 2.56
N MET A 77 12.85 2.40 1.57
CA MET A 77 12.49 1.44 0.53
C MET A 77 13.71 1.12 -0.36
N PRO A 78 14.06 -0.17 -0.57
CA PRO A 78 15.16 -0.56 -1.44
C PRO A 78 15.06 -0.03 -2.87
N ALA A 79 16.23 0.04 -3.53
CA ALA A 79 16.35 0.36 -4.94
C ALA A 79 15.74 -0.75 -5.82
N LEU A 80 14.49 -0.56 -6.28
CA LEU A 80 13.85 -1.35 -7.35
C LEU A 80 13.64 -0.51 -8.60
N THR A 81 13.83 -1.14 -9.76
CA THR A 81 13.42 -0.60 -11.06
C THR A 81 11.98 -1.00 -11.31
N VAL A 82 11.07 -0.05 -11.32
CA VAL A 82 9.64 -0.27 -11.55
C VAL A 82 9.18 0.52 -12.75
N LYS A 83 8.58 -0.15 -13.73
CA LYS A 83 8.12 0.42 -15.00
C LYS A 83 6.61 0.66 -15.04
N SER A 84 5.84 -0.12 -14.27
CA SER A 84 4.38 -0.06 -14.29
C SER A 84 3.76 -0.57 -13.00
N LEU A 85 2.46 -0.30 -12.83
CA LEU A 85 1.63 -0.87 -11.79
C LEU A 85 1.39 -2.37 -12.07
N LEU A 86 1.46 -3.20 -11.02
CA LEU A 86 1.11 -4.62 -11.12
C LEU A 86 -0.40 -4.79 -10.88
N VAL A 87 -1.16 -4.97 -11.97
CA VAL A 87 -2.63 -5.02 -11.99
C VAL A 87 -3.21 -6.39 -12.28
#